data_AF-A0A3A8SX05-F1
#
_entry.id   AF-A0A3A8SX05-F1
#
_cell.length_a   1.000
_cell.length_b   1.000
_cell.length_c   1.000
_cell.angle_alpha   90.00
_cell.angle_beta   90.00
_cell.angle_gamma   90.00
#
_symmetry.space_group_name_H-M   'P 1'
#
loop_
_entity.id
_entity.type
_entity.pdbx_description
1 polymer ?
#
loop_
_entity_poly.entity_id
_entity_poly.type
_entity_poly.pdbx_seq_one_letter_code
_entity_poly.pdbx_strand_id
1 'polypeptide(L)'
;MARPAKTPKPVELGDIDLPEGVLLILDPGLGRFWRHDAEPVSPRKKAPPEHDLLITGPDADAAGQAYDREFDPRFLFDRKDPADAAAHFEGFAREQGFDARAEVLSARIPHTERARLALEHGKGLGVVKYNGLWAVVVGDLPSSRGLKVIGMPMPPGEFGGRWRSIDVVVDEKVEGVRSEAVAGVMVDHGQLLFAGLGPMGRFRMWEPEDGLADYVFHGRDAPKLAKELGASDLGGGVYGWKDLPMDRVGEKATPLQERLEKEGLAVGVDYRPHCNLEKLNAGLRESEEDTASLVLDGARVVGCGNRWGDGIFTVSRHLDAKGRTVRVRVELGTEERQKLLRGIRLRQRKALVTRFITENGEPIRFAERSEPAAEEDSGWLFTSGLETEEYMEESGNAVIVPLRSLLGRDKELDAILDAPVGAVFRREGNGFVPE
;
A
#
# COMPACT_ATOMS: atom_id res chain seq x y z
N MET A 1 -20.00 16.93 31.61
CA MET A 1 -20.17 16.79 30.15
C MET A 1 -18.82 17.09 29.50
N ALA A 2 -18.14 16.08 28.96
CA ALA A 2 -16.91 16.30 28.20
C ALA A 2 -17.24 17.16 26.98
N ARG A 3 -16.48 18.24 26.74
CA ARG A 3 -16.61 19.02 25.51
C ARG A 3 -16.43 18.06 24.32
N PRO A 4 -17.31 18.09 23.29
CA PRO A 4 -17.10 17.27 22.11
C PRO A 4 -15.72 17.60 21.55
N ALA A 5 -14.91 16.56 21.30
CA ALA A 5 -13.58 16.72 20.77
C ALA A 5 -13.68 17.49 19.45
N LYS A 6 -12.92 18.59 19.31
CA LYS A 6 -12.97 19.42 18.11
C LYS A 6 -12.58 18.58 16.91
N THR A 7 -13.37 18.62 15.84
CA THR A 7 -12.98 18.06 14.55
C THR A 7 -11.63 18.63 14.14
N PRO A 8 -10.63 17.78 13.84
CA PRO A 8 -9.31 18.28 13.51
C PRO A 8 -9.36 18.98 12.14
N LYS A 9 -8.57 20.04 12.01
CA LYS A 9 -8.60 20.92 10.84
C LYS A 9 -7.94 20.22 9.64
N PRO A 10 -8.36 20.52 8.40
CA PRO A 10 -7.61 20.14 7.21
C PRO A 10 -6.16 20.64 7.29
N VAL A 11 -5.23 19.83 6.79
CA VAL A 11 -3.79 20.11 6.78
C VAL A 11 -3.33 20.28 5.34
N GLU A 12 -2.62 21.36 5.03
CA GLU A 12 -2.03 21.55 3.71
C GLU A 12 -0.74 20.74 3.61
N LEU A 13 -0.68 19.82 2.65
CA LEU A 13 0.47 18.94 2.42
C LEU A 13 1.42 19.51 1.36
N GLY A 14 0.91 20.34 0.46
CA GLY A 14 1.72 21.05 -0.54
C GLY A 14 0.91 21.46 -1.75
N ASP A 15 1.60 21.88 -2.79
CA ASP A 15 1.03 22.23 -4.09
C ASP A 15 1.64 21.38 -5.20
N ILE A 16 0.82 20.98 -6.16
CA ILE A 16 1.25 20.28 -7.38
C ILE A 16 0.99 21.13 -8.62
N ASP A 17 1.84 21.00 -9.62
CA ASP A 17 1.64 21.60 -10.94
C ASP A 17 1.40 20.49 -11.99
N LEU A 18 0.41 20.69 -12.86
CA LEU A 18 -0.04 19.69 -13.84
C LEU A 18 0.04 20.26 -15.26
N PRO A 19 1.23 20.34 -15.89
CA PRO A 19 1.40 21.00 -17.19
C PRO A 19 0.46 20.49 -18.30
N GLU A 20 0.14 19.19 -18.29
CA GLU A 20 -0.78 18.55 -19.25
C GLU A 20 -2.23 18.50 -18.75
N GLY A 21 -2.53 18.99 -17.55
CA GLY A 21 -3.84 18.81 -16.92
C GLY A 21 -4.14 17.36 -16.54
N VAL A 22 -3.10 16.54 -16.38
CA VAL A 22 -3.21 15.12 -16.00
C VAL A 22 -2.43 14.86 -14.72
N LEU A 23 -3.16 14.45 -13.68
CA LEU A 23 -2.62 13.96 -12.41
C LEU A 23 -2.35 12.47 -12.50
N LEU A 24 -1.19 12.04 -12.01
CA LEU A 24 -0.81 10.65 -11.74
C LEU A 24 -0.61 10.49 -10.23
N ILE A 25 -1.21 9.44 -9.67
CA ILE A 25 -1.09 9.04 -8.26
C ILE A 25 -0.49 7.64 -8.20
N LEU A 26 0.65 7.50 -7.53
CA LEU A 26 1.35 6.23 -7.34
C LEU A 26 2.14 6.23 -6.02
N ASP A 27 2.64 5.07 -5.64
CA ASP A 27 3.63 4.94 -4.58
C ASP A 27 5.04 5.28 -5.10
N PRO A 28 5.73 6.29 -4.57
CA PRO A 28 7.05 6.69 -5.04
C PRO A 28 8.11 5.60 -4.84
N GLY A 29 7.97 4.71 -3.85
CA GLY A 29 8.82 3.53 -3.64
C GLY A 29 8.63 2.45 -4.72
N LEU A 30 7.56 2.52 -5.51
CA LEU A 30 7.36 1.71 -6.70
C LEU A 30 7.79 2.45 -7.99
N GLY A 31 8.27 3.69 -7.90
CA GLY A 31 8.58 4.55 -9.03
C GLY A 31 9.59 3.97 -10.04
N ARG A 32 10.51 3.09 -9.61
CA ARG A 32 11.45 2.41 -10.54
C ARG A 32 10.78 1.52 -11.58
N PHE A 33 9.55 1.07 -11.32
CA PHE A 33 8.75 0.26 -12.26
C PHE A 33 8.01 1.14 -13.28
N TRP A 34 7.90 2.44 -13.03
CA TRP A 34 7.36 3.41 -13.98
C TRP A 34 8.42 3.79 -15.01
N ARG A 35 8.24 3.31 -16.25
CA ARG A 35 9.15 3.56 -17.39
C ARG A 35 8.74 4.73 -18.29
N HIS A 36 7.67 5.44 -17.96
CA HIS A 36 7.14 6.55 -18.77
C HIS A 36 6.91 6.14 -20.25
N ASP A 37 7.59 6.76 -21.20
CA ASP A 37 7.51 6.47 -22.65
C ASP A 37 8.43 5.32 -23.09
N ALA A 38 9.35 4.88 -22.24
CA ALA A 38 10.21 3.75 -22.56
C ALA A 38 9.43 2.43 -22.49
N GLU A 39 9.97 1.40 -23.12
CA GLU A 39 9.41 0.05 -23.04
C GLU A 39 9.22 -0.34 -21.55
N PRO A 40 8.02 -0.84 -21.16
CA PRO A 40 7.67 -1.21 -19.78
C PRO A 40 8.48 -2.34 -19.11
N VAL A 41 9.78 -2.49 -19.39
CA VAL A 41 10.62 -3.55 -18.84
C VAL A 41 10.74 -3.44 -17.31
N SER A 42 10.59 -4.58 -16.63
CA SER A 42 10.78 -4.65 -15.19
C SER A 42 12.25 -4.44 -14.83
N PRO A 43 12.57 -3.61 -13.82
CA PRO A 43 13.94 -3.43 -13.35
C PRO A 43 14.50 -4.67 -12.61
N ARG A 44 13.71 -5.73 -12.43
CA ARG A 44 14.14 -6.97 -11.77
C ARG A 44 15.00 -7.80 -12.74
N LYS A 45 16.25 -8.11 -12.36
CA LYS A 45 17.23 -8.83 -13.19
C LYS A 45 16.75 -10.17 -13.79
N LYS A 46 15.79 -10.84 -13.15
CA LYS A 46 15.25 -12.15 -13.57
C LYS A 46 13.76 -12.09 -13.91
N ALA A 47 13.23 -10.91 -14.25
CA ALA A 47 11.86 -10.83 -14.72
C ALA A 47 11.72 -11.58 -16.06
N PRO A 48 10.71 -12.45 -16.22
CA PRO A 48 10.42 -13.02 -17.52
C PRO A 48 9.97 -11.91 -18.49
N PRO A 49 10.07 -12.13 -19.81
CA PRO A 49 9.44 -11.24 -20.77
C PRO A 49 7.92 -11.19 -20.51
N GLU A 50 7.33 -10.06 -20.82
CA GLU A 50 5.90 -9.80 -20.70
C GLU A 50 5.40 -9.21 -22.01
N HIS A 51 4.12 -9.43 -22.30
CA HIS A 51 3.48 -9.06 -23.54
C HIS A 51 2.14 -8.40 -23.27
N ASP A 52 1.76 -7.47 -24.14
CA ASP A 52 0.43 -6.90 -24.12
C ASP A 52 -0.38 -7.50 -25.27
N LEU A 53 -1.66 -7.76 -25.04
CA LEU A 53 -2.59 -8.21 -26.07
C LEU A 53 -3.70 -7.17 -26.23
N LEU A 54 -4.15 -6.98 -27.46
CA LEU A 54 -5.33 -6.19 -27.80
C LEU A 54 -6.49 -7.14 -28.07
N ILE A 55 -7.63 -6.87 -27.46
CA ILE A 55 -8.87 -7.59 -27.76
C ILE A 55 -9.48 -6.98 -29.03
N THR A 56 -9.67 -7.81 -30.04
CA THR A 56 -10.18 -7.43 -31.36
C THR A 56 -11.44 -8.24 -31.71
N GLY A 57 -12.21 -7.76 -32.68
CA GLY A 57 -13.46 -8.36 -33.14
C GLY A 57 -14.68 -7.45 -32.95
N PRO A 58 -15.82 -7.78 -33.56
CA PRO A 58 -17.05 -6.99 -33.43
C PRO A 58 -17.54 -6.82 -31.99
N ASP A 59 -17.34 -7.83 -31.15
CA ASP A 59 -17.79 -7.83 -29.75
C ASP A 59 -16.66 -7.51 -28.75
N ALA A 60 -15.53 -6.99 -29.21
CA ALA A 60 -14.33 -6.80 -28.40
C ALA A 60 -14.56 -6.07 -27.06
N ASP A 61 -15.26 -4.93 -27.08
CA ASP A 61 -15.54 -4.14 -25.89
C ASP A 61 -16.47 -4.87 -24.90
N ALA A 62 -17.55 -5.47 -25.41
CA ALA A 62 -18.50 -6.23 -24.59
C ALA A 62 -17.86 -7.48 -23.99
N ALA A 63 -17.06 -8.21 -24.77
CA ALA A 63 -16.33 -9.39 -24.33
C ALA A 63 -15.28 -9.05 -23.28
N GLY A 64 -14.51 -7.97 -23.49
CA GLY A 64 -13.52 -7.49 -22.54
C GLY A 64 -14.13 -7.09 -21.19
N GLN A 65 -15.26 -6.37 -21.22
CA GLN A 65 -15.99 -6.00 -20.01
C GLN A 65 -16.55 -7.21 -19.28
N ALA A 66 -17.12 -8.19 -20.00
CA ALA A 66 -17.64 -9.41 -19.41
C ALA A 66 -16.54 -10.31 -18.84
N TYR A 67 -15.33 -10.25 -19.41
CA TYR A 67 -14.19 -11.04 -18.96
C TYR A 67 -13.62 -10.53 -17.62
N ASP A 68 -13.69 -9.22 -17.37
CA ASP A 68 -13.38 -8.56 -16.10
C ASP A 68 -12.02 -8.97 -15.49
N ARG A 69 -10.96 -8.96 -16.31
CA ARG A 69 -9.59 -9.28 -15.87
C ARG A 69 -8.60 -8.12 -15.95
N GLU A 70 -9.03 -6.98 -16.48
CA GLU A 70 -8.20 -5.79 -16.67
C GLU A 70 -9.01 -4.50 -16.48
N PHE A 71 -8.31 -3.42 -16.14
CA PHE A 71 -8.93 -2.11 -15.92
C PHE A 71 -9.37 -1.43 -17.22
N ASP A 72 -8.66 -1.66 -18.32
CA ASP A 72 -9.12 -1.31 -19.67
C ASP A 72 -9.55 -2.62 -20.36
N PRO A 73 -10.86 -2.81 -20.61
CA PRO A 73 -11.38 -4.06 -21.15
C PRO A 73 -10.90 -4.35 -22.57
N ARG A 74 -10.28 -3.38 -23.25
CA ARG A 74 -9.75 -3.57 -24.60
C ARG A 74 -8.42 -4.31 -24.62
N PHE A 75 -7.74 -4.48 -23.49
CA PHE A 75 -6.37 -5.00 -23.45
C PHE A 75 -6.19 -6.10 -22.41
N LEU A 76 -5.16 -6.92 -22.60
CA LEU A 76 -4.57 -7.79 -21.59
C LEU A 76 -3.10 -7.41 -21.40
N PHE A 77 -2.78 -6.69 -20.34
CA PHE A 77 -1.45 -6.14 -20.11
C PHE A 77 -0.54 -7.09 -19.32
N ASP A 78 0.76 -6.98 -19.57
CA ASP A 78 1.83 -7.59 -18.77
C ASP A 78 1.71 -9.12 -18.64
N ARG A 79 1.34 -9.81 -19.73
CA ARG A 79 1.15 -11.26 -19.77
C ARG A 79 2.48 -11.98 -20.02
N LYS A 80 2.84 -12.89 -19.10
CA LYS A 80 4.07 -13.70 -19.20
C LYS A 80 3.97 -14.81 -20.23
N ASP A 81 2.77 -15.37 -20.38
CA ASP A 81 2.44 -16.35 -21.41
C ASP A 81 1.31 -15.78 -22.28
N PRO A 82 1.63 -15.12 -23.39
CA PRO A 82 0.63 -14.52 -24.26
C PRO A 82 -0.23 -15.57 -24.99
N ALA A 83 0.30 -16.76 -25.25
CA ALA A 83 -0.45 -17.81 -25.93
C ALA A 83 -1.52 -18.40 -25.01
N ASP A 84 -1.18 -18.67 -23.75
CA ASP A 84 -2.15 -19.09 -22.73
C ASP A 84 -3.20 -18.00 -22.47
N ALA A 85 -2.77 -16.74 -22.33
CA ALA A 85 -3.69 -15.62 -22.13
C ALA A 85 -4.69 -15.47 -23.29
N ALA A 86 -4.22 -15.59 -24.53
CA ALA A 86 -5.09 -15.54 -25.72
C ALA A 86 -6.06 -16.72 -25.75
N ALA A 87 -5.56 -17.94 -25.54
CA ALA A 87 -6.40 -19.15 -25.55
C ALA A 87 -7.48 -19.13 -24.46
N HIS A 88 -7.15 -18.65 -23.26
CA HIS A 88 -8.11 -18.52 -22.17
C HIS A 88 -9.20 -17.48 -22.51
N PHE A 89 -8.83 -16.32 -23.06
CA PHE A 89 -9.81 -15.32 -23.49
C PHE A 89 -10.70 -15.83 -24.64
N GLU A 90 -10.13 -16.50 -25.64
CA GLU A 90 -10.90 -17.07 -26.76
C GLU A 90 -11.84 -18.20 -26.31
N GLY A 91 -11.42 -19.02 -25.34
CA GLY A 91 -12.28 -20.02 -24.70
C GLY A 91 -13.48 -19.36 -24.03
N PHE A 92 -13.23 -18.33 -23.21
CA PHE A 92 -14.27 -17.52 -22.59
C PHE A 92 -15.21 -16.89 -23.62
N ALA A 93 -14.67 -16.22 -24.64
CA ALA A 93 -15.46 -15.55 -25.68
C ALA A 93 -16.39 -16.54 -26.38
N ARG A 94 -15.89 -17.73 -26.74
CA ARG A 94 -16.69 -18.80 -27.35
C ARG A 94 -17.80 -19.30 -26.42
N GLU A 95 -17.50 -19.51 -25.14
CA GLU A 95 -18.49 -19.97 -24.15
C GLU A 95 -19.60 -18.95 -23.92
N GLN A 96 -19.26 -17.66 -23.95
CA GLN A 96 -20.22 -16.57 -23.79
C GLN A 96 -20.88 -16.13 -25.10
N GLY A 97 -20.45 -16.66 -26.25
CA GLY A 97 -21.01 -16.36 -27.56
C GLY A 97 -20.57 -15.01 -28.17
N PHE A 98 -19.41 -14.48 -27.77
CA PHE A 98 -18.83 -13.28 -28.34
C PHE A 98 -17.96 -13.56 -29.58
N ASP A 99 -18.06 -12.71 -30.60
CA ASP A 99 -17.08 -12.61 -31.70
C ASP A 99 -15.94 -11.66 -31.30
N ALA A 100 -15.02 -12.19 -30.49
CA ALA A 100 -13.83 -11.48 -30.04
C ALA A 100 -12.65 -12.46 -29.87
N ARG A 101 -11.42 -11.94 -30.04
CA ARG A 101 -10.17 -12.66 -29.78
C ARG A 101 -9.11 -11.72 -29.20
N ALA A 102 -8.07 -12.28 -28.61
CA ALA A 102 -6.94 -11.51 -28.08
C ALA A 102 -5.72 -11.68 -28.98
N GLU A 103 -5.23 -10.57 -29.55
CA GLU A 103 -4.07 -10.54 -30.44
C GLU A 103 -2.84 -9.99 -29.73
N VAL A 104 -1.73 -10.71 -29.80
CA VAL A 104 -0.46 -10.30 -29.19
C VAL A 104 0.13 -9.11 -29.93
N LEU A 105 0.41 -8.02 -29.20
CA LEU A 105 1.06 -6.85 -29.77
C LEU A 105 2.55 -7.10 -29.99
N SER A 106 3.09 -6.50 -31.05
CA SER A 106 4.52 -6.59 -31.40
C SER A 106 5.43 -5.85 -30.41
N ALA A 107 4.87 -4.90 -29.67
CA ALA A 107 5.54 -4.17 -28.60
C ALA A 107 4.55 -3.89 -27.47
N ARG A 108 5.08 -3.79 -26.24
CA ARG A 108 4.28 -3.38 -25.07
C ARG A 108 3.96 -1.89 -25.15
N ILE A 109 2.77 -1.54 -24.65
CA ILE A 109 2.27 -0.17 -24.66
C ILE A 109 2.96 0.62 -23.52
N PRO A 110 3.64 1.74 -23.81
CA PRO A 110 4.28 2.58 -22.79
C PRO A 110 3.29 3.08 -21.73
N HIS A 111 3.76 3.34 -20.51
CA HIS A 111 2.87 3.68 -19.39
C HIS A 111 2.12 5.00 -19.58
N THR A 112 2.74 5.98 -20.25
CA THR A 112 2.09 7.23 -20.63
C THR A 112 0.93 7.00 -21.60
N GLU A 113 1.07 6.06 -22.52
CA GLU A 113 0.01 5.69 -23.45
C GLU A 113 -1.09 4.90 -22.74
N ARG A 114 -0.73 3.98 -21.84
CA ARG A 114 -1.71 3.31 -20.96
C ARG A 114 -2.50 4.32 -20.13
N ALA A 115 -1.86 5.38 -19.65
CA ALA A 115 -2.55 6.48 -18.96
C ALA A 115 -3.56 7.20 -19.85
N ARG A 116 -3.20 7.51 -21.11
CA ARG A 116 -4.14 8.14 -22.05
C ARG A 116 -5.32 7.22 -22.38
N LEU A 117 -5.06 5.94 -22.62
CA LEU A 117 -6.10 4.93 -22.84
C LEU A 117 -7.04 4.80 -21.64
N ALA A 118 -6.50 4.77 -20.42
CA ALA A 118 -7.28 4.70 -19.20
C ALA A 118 -8.15 5.95 -18.99
N LEU A 119 -7.66 7.14 -19.34
CA LEU A 119 -8.45 8.38 -19.31
C LEU A 119 -9.54 8.39 -20.38
N GLU A 120 -9.24 7.93 -21.60
CA GLU A 120 -10.23 7.83 -22.67
C GLU A 120 -11.38 6.89 -22.27
N HIS A 121 -11.06 5.65 -21.89
CA HIS A 121 -12.04 4.64 -21.51
C HIS A 121 -12.80 5.03 -20.24
N GLY A 122 -12.06 5.47 -19.21
CA GLY A 122 -12.61 5.90 -17.92
C GLY A 122 -13.21 7.30 -17.91
N LYS A 123 -13.34 7.95 -19.08
CA LYS A 123 -13.91 9.29 -19.27
C LYS A 123 -13.26 10.36 -18.36
N GLY A 124 -11.95 10.26 -18.16
CA GLY A 124 -11.12 11.19 -17.40
C GLY A 124 -10.74 10.73 -15.98
N LEU A 125 -11.06 9.50 -15.59
CA LEU A 125 -10.54 8.83 -14.38
C LEU A 125 -10.24 7.36 -14.71
N GLY A 126 -9.02 6.89 -14.49
CA GLY A 126 -8.67 5.51 -14.83
C GLY A 126 -7.53 4.92 -14.00
N VAL A 127 -7.45 3.59 -13.98
CA VAL A 127 -6.34 2.84 -13.36
C VAL A 127 -5.33 2.47 -14.43
N VAL A 128 -4.06 2.75 -14.19
CA VAL A 128 -2.96 2.46 -15.12
C VAL A 128 -2.13 1.33 -14.58
N LYS A 129 -2.09 0.22 -15.30
CA LYS A 129 -1.22 -0.90 -14.96
C LYS A 129 0.21 -0.64 -15.43
N TYR A 130 1.19 -0.89 -14.57
CA TYR A 130 2.61 -0.79 -14.89
C TYR A 130 3.39 -1.92 -14.21
N ASN A 131 3.97 -2.85 -14.99
CA ASN A 131 4.75 -3.98 -14.46
C ASN A 131 4.00 -4.81 -13.40
N GLY A 132 2.70 -5.08 -13.62
CA GLY A 132 1.86 -5.81 -12.66
C GLY A 132 1.48 -5.03 -11.39
N LEU A 133 1.81 -3.74 -11.32
CA LEU A 133 1.36 -2.78 -10.31
C LEU A 133 0.29 -1.86 -10.92
N TRP A 134 -0.35 -1.02 -10.11
CA TRP A 134 -1.29 -0.04 -10.66
C TRP A 134 -1.27 1.33 -9.97
N ALA A 135 -1.41 2.36 -10.80
CA ALA A 135 -1.47 3.78 -10.47
C ALA A 135 -2.85 4.30 -10.86
N VAL A 136 -3.19 5.52 -10.44
CA VAL A 136 -4.42 6.18 -10.88
C VAL A 136 -4.09 7.45 -11.64
N VAL A 137 -4.83 7.70 -12.72
CA VAL A 137 -4.75 8.94 -13.49
C VAL A 137 -6.08 9.68 -13.50
N VAL A 138 -6.00 11.00 -13.41
CA VAL A 138 -7.15 11.91 -13.51
C VAL A 138 -6.85 13.01 -14.51
N GLY A 139 -7.71 13.15 -15.51
CA GLY A 139 -7.58 14.13 -16.58
C GLY A 139 -8.49 15.35 -16.38
N ASP A 140 -8.45 16.25 -17.36
CA ASP A 140 -9.27 17.46 -17.42
C ASP A 140 -9.08 18.39 -16.21
N LEU A 141 -7.86 18.40 -15.65
CA LEU A 141 -7.48 19.27 -14.54
C LEU A 141 -6.86 20.58 -15.03
N PRO A 142 -6.93 21.68 -14.24
CA PRO A 142 -6.30 22.94 -14.61
C PRO A 142 -4.78 22.80 -14.79
N SER A 143 -4.26 23.27 -15.92
CA SER A 143 -2.82 23.26 -16.24
C SER A 143 -2.10 24.59 -16.05
N SER A 144 -2.85 25.68 -15.89
CA SER A 144 -2.30 27.04 -15.80
C SER A 144 -1.96 27.51 -14.38
N ARG A 145 -2.22 26.69 -13.35
CA ARG A 145 -1.97 27.02 -11.95
C ARG A 145 -1.75 25.76 -11.12
N GLY A 146 -1.11 25.94 -9.96
CA GLY A 146 -0.98 24.88 -8.96
C GLY A 146 -2.31 24.51 -8.31
N LEU A 147 -2.38 23.25 -7.85
CA LEU A 147 -3.48 22.68 -7.09
C LEU A 147 -2.98 22.27 -5.69
N LYS A 148 -3.77 22.52 -4.65
CA LYS A 148 -3.43 22.17 -3.27
C LYS A 148 -3.71 20.70 -3.00
N VAL A 149 -2.79 20.05 -2.29
CA VAL A 149 -2.97 18.72 -1.70
C VAL A 149 -3.27 18.89 -0.22
N ILE A 150 -4.41 18.39 0.24
CA ILE A 150 -4.95 18.60 1.58
C ILE A 150 -5.19 17.26 2.27
N GLY A 151 -4.55 17.04 3.42
CA GLY A 151 -4.82 15.93 4.31
C GLY A 151 -6.04 16.21 5.19
N MET A 152 -7.02 15.30 5.15
CA MET A 152 -8.20 15.35 6.00
C MET A 152 -8.01 14.39 7.17
N PRO A 153 -7.77 14.85 8.40
CA PRO A 153 -7.47 13.96 9.53
C PRO A 153 -8.71 13.17 10.00
N MET A 154 -8.46 11.97 10.53
CA MET A 154 -9.46 11.21 11.29
C MET A 154 -9.89 12.01 12.54
N PRO A 155 -11.16 11.90 12.98
CA PRO A 155 -11.58 12.44 14.26
C PRO A 155 -10.72 11.92 15.43
N PRO A 156 -10.65 12.64 16.55
CA PRO A 156 -9.99 12.14 17.76
C PRO A 156 -10.60 10.79 18.19
N GLY A 157 -9.77 9.82 18.54
CA GLY A 157 -10.20 8.47 18.88
C GLY A 157 -9.13 7.43 18.56
N GLU A 158 -9.56 6.17 18.38
CA GLU A 158 -8.70 5.00 18.12
C GLU A 158 -7.70 5.20 16.97
N PHE A 159 -8.12 5.92 15.92
CA PHE A 159 -7.31 6.19 14.73
C PHE A 159 -6.90 7.66 14.61
N GLY A 160 -6.96 8.43 15.71
CA GLY A 160 -6.49 9.81 15.74
C GLY A 160 -5.05 9.94 15.25
N GLY A 161 -4.76 11.00 14.48
CA GLY A 161 -3.45 11.23 13.86
C GLY A 161 -3.26 10.58 12.47
N ARG A 162 -4.19 9.71 12.03
CA ARG A 162 -4.21 9.17 10.66
C ARG A 162 -5.08 10.02 9.73
N TRP A 163 -4.90 9.85 8.43
CA TRP A 163 -5.72 10.53 7.42
C TRP A 163 -7.04 9.81 7.18
N ARG A 164 -8.17 10.52 7.23
CA ARG A 164 -9.42 10.01 6.66
C ARG A 164 -9.33 9.95 5.14
N SER A 165 -8.83 11.02 4.53
CA SER A 165 -8.59 11.11 3.09
C SER A 165 -7.46 12.08 2.79
N ILE A 166 -6.92 12.02 1.57
CA ILE A 166 -6.06 13.07 1.01
C ILE A 166 -6.71 13.57 -0.28
N ASP A 167 -6.87 14.88 -0.37
CA ASP A 167 -7.66 15.53 -1.41
C ASP A 167 -6.77 16.46 -2.25
N VAL A 168 -6.79 16.32 -3.56
CA VAL A 168 -6.33 17.37 -4.48
C VAL A 168 -7.50 18.30 -4.76
N VAL A 169 -7.38 19.54 -4.33
CA VAL A 169 -8.46 20.53 -4.41
C VAL A 169 -8.36 21.31 -5.71
N VAL A 170 -9.37 21.14 -6.57
CA VAL A 170 -9.43 21.83 -7.87
C VAL A 170 -10.18 23.14 -7.74
N ASP A 171 -11.36 23.13 -7.10
CA ASP A 171 -12.14 24.34 -6.80
C ASP A 171 -12.64 24.29 -5.35
N GLU A 172 -12.17 25.21 -4.51
CA GLU A 172 -12.56 25.30 -3.09
C GLU A 172 -13.98 25.85 -2.89
N LYS A 173 -14.54 26.55 -3.90
CA LYS A 173 -15.80 27.28 -3.77
C LYS A 173 -17.00 26.48 -4.27
N VAL A 174 -16.75 25.41 -5.01
CA VAL A 174 -17.79 24.60 -5.65
C VAL A 174 -17.82 23.23 -5.00
N GLU A 175 -18.96 22.88 -4.42
CA GLU A 175 -19.19 21.53 -3.93
C GLU A 175 -19.49 20.57 -5.08
N GLY A 176 -18.96 19.35 -4.97
CA GLY A 176 -19.27 18.30 -5.92
C GLY A 176 -20.67 17.75 -5.67
N VAL A 177 -21.44 17.57 -6.73
CA VAL A 177 -22.80 17.00 -6.69
C VAL A 177 -22.83 15.51 -7.06
N ARG A 178 -21.72 15.01 -7.63
CA ARG A 178 -21.56 13.61 -8.06
C ARG A 178 -20.11 13.20 -7.86
N SER A 179 -19.88 11.91 -7.64
CA SER A 179 -18.53 11.32 -7.61
C SER A 179 -18.46 10.07 -8.46
N GLU A 180 -17.29 9.80 -9.00
CA GLU A 180 -16.91 8.57 -9.69
C GLU A 180 -15.64 8.03 -9.03
N ALA A 181 -15.50 6.72 -8.94
CA ALA A 181 -14.37 6.08 -8.27
C ALA A 181 -13.83 4.89 -9.07
N VAL A 182 -12.57 4.57 -8.84
CA VAL A 182 -11.88 3.41 -9.39
C VAL A 182 -11.27 2.55 -8.28
N ALA A 183 -10.89 1.31 -8.61
CA ALA A 183 -10.35 0.32 -7.68
C ALA A 183 -9.24 0.87 -6.76
N GLY A 184 -8.44 1.83 -7.27
CA GLY A 184 -7.57 2.65 -6.46
C GLY A 184 -6.10 2.58 -6.86
N VAL A 185 -5.25 3.20 -6.06
CA VAL A 185 -3.79 3.17 -6.20
C VAL A 185 -3.20 2.06 -5.34
N MET A 186 -2.25 1.28 -5.89
CA MET A 186 -1.48 0.29 -5.14
C MET A 186 -0.32 0.96 -4.40
N VAL A 187 -0.17 0.65 -3.12
CA VAL A 187 0.85 1.18 -2.21
C VAL A 187 1.54 0.03 -1.48
N ASP A 188 2.88 0.06 -1.43
CA ASP A 188 3.75 -0.97 -0.84
C ASP A 188 4.85 -0.37 0.07
N HIS A 189 4.95 0.96 0.13
CA HIS A 189 5.87 1.70 1.00
C HIS A 189 5.12 2.70 1.90
N GLY A 190 3.81 2.52 2.10
CA GLY A 190 2.98 3.41 2.91
C GLY A 190 2.91 4.88 2.43
N GLN A 191 3.29 5.17 1.19
CA GLN A 191 3.43 6.52 0.65
C GLN A 191 2.54 6.76 -0.57
N LEU A 192 2.23 8.04 -0.81
CA LEU A 192 1.55 8.52 -2.02
C LEU A 192 2.36 9.65 -2.63
N LEU A 193 2.49 9.64 -3.95
CA LEU A 193 3.06 10.71 -4.75
C LEU A 193 1.98 11.24 -5.71
N PHE A 194 1.78 12.55 -5.67
CA PHE A 194 0.91 13.31 -6.56
C PHE A 194 1.81 14.07 -7.54
N ALA A 195 1.77 13.69 -8.82
CA ALA A 195 2.63 14.25 -9.85
C ALA A 195 1.87 14.48 -11.16
N GLY A 196 2.32 15.45 -11.97
CA GLY A 196 1.92 15.54 -13.36
C GLY A 196 2.41 14.32 -14.15
N LEU A 197 1.62 13.85 -15.13
CA LEU A 197 1.97 12.66 -15.92
C LEU A 197 3.32 12.83 -16.64
N GLY A 198 3.57 13.97 -17.29
CA GLY A 198 4.85 14.26 -17.97
C GLY A 198 6.02 14.43 -17.01
N PRO A 199 5.93 15.29 -15.98
CA PRO A 199 6.96 15.45 -14.96
C PRO A 199 7.45 14.13 -14.33
N MET A 200 6.55 13.14 -14.17
CA MET A 200 6.92 11.82 -13.64
C MET A 200 8.00 11.10 -14.49
N GLY A 201 8.15 11.44 -15.77
CA GLY A 201 9.23 10.92 -16.62
C GLY A 201 10.64 11.26 -16.13
N ARG A 202 10.78 12.26 -15.25
CA ARG A 202 12.04 12.64 -14.60
C ARG A 202 12.26 12.00 -13.24
N PHE A 203 11.26 11.33 -12.66
CA PHE A 203 11.44 10.68 -11.36
C PHE A 203 12.42 9.50 -11.46
N ARG A 204 13.40 9.47 -10.57
CA ARG A 204 14.42 8.43 -10.46
C ARG A 204 14.44 7.84 -9.07
N MET A 205 14.60 6.53 -9.04
CA MET A 205 14.73 5.72 -7.83
C MET A 205 15.94 4.81 -8.00
N TRP A 206 16.84 4.78 -7.01
CA TRP A 206 18.12 4.05 -7.04
C TRP A 206 19.12 4.49 -8.12
N GLU A 207 18.78 5.49 -8.93
CA GLU A 207 19.66 6.07 -9.95
C GLU A 207 19.96 7.53 -9.53
N PRO A 208 21.17 7.81 -9.01
CA PRO A 208 21.52 9.14 -8.55
C PRO A 208 21.73 10.11 -9.73
N GLU A 209 21.31 11.35 -9.54
CA GLU A 209 21.43 12.39 -10.58
C GLU A 209 22.88 12.88 -10.75
N ASP A 210 23.70 12.76 -9.71
CA ASP A 210 25.09 13.21 -9.63
C ASP A 210 26.12 12.06 -9.56
N GLY A 211 25.66 10.80 -9.60
CA GLY A 211 26.53 9.63 -9.44
C GLY A 211 26.97 9.35 -8.00
N LEU A 212 26.37 10.03 -7.01
CA LEU A 212 26.76 9.95 -5.60
C LEU A 212 25.69 9.28 -4.73
N ALA A 213 26.12 8.81 -3.57
CA ALA A 213 25.26 8.23 -2.55
C ALA A 213 25.83 8.44 -1.14
N ASP A 214 24.91 8.54 -0.19
CA ASP A 214 25.23 8.45 1.23
C ASP A 214 25.14 6.99 1.67
N TYR A 215 26.08 6.58 2.53
CA TYR A 215 26.01 5.30 3.23
C TYR A 215 26.08 5.55 4.73
N VAL A 216 24.95 5.34 5.40
CA VAL A 216 24.77 5.75 6.79
C VAL A 216 24.30 4.58 7.64
N PHE A 217 24.46 4.74 8.94
CA PHE A 217 24.11 3.74 9.93
C PHE A 217 23.73 4.41 11.24
N HIS A 218 22.90 3.72 12.02
CA HIS A 218 22.32 4.23 13.26
C HIS A 218 22.08 3.07 14.24
N GLY A 219 21.84 3.38 15.51
CA GLY A 219 21.56 2.36 16.53
C GLY A 219 22.46 2.47 17.75
N ARG A 220 22.28 1.55 18.69
CA ARG A 220 22.94 1.60 20.01
C ARG A 220 24.45 1.56 19.91
N ASP A 221 24.98 0.71 19.02
CA ASP A 221 26.42 0.49 18.88
C ASP A 221 27.06 1.41 17.83
N ALA A 222 26.26 2.24 17.13
CA ALA A 222 26.70 3.11 16.04
C ALA A 222 27.74 4.18 16.45
N PRO A 223 27.63 4.89 17.60
CA PRO A 223 28.60 5.93 17.95
C PRO A 223 30.02 5.39 18.15
N LYS A 224 30.15 4.23 18.80
CA LYS A 224 31.43 3.55 18.99
C LYS A 224 32.00 3.10 17.65
N LEU A 225 31.15 2.49 16.83
CA LEU A 225 31.53 1.99 15.51
C LEU A 225 31.98 3.11 14.57
N ALA A 226 31.31 4.27 14.60
CA ALA A 226 31.68 5.44 13.81
C ALA A 226 33.08 5.93 14.15
N LYS A 227 33.44 6.00 15.44
CA LYS A 227 34.79 6.36 15.88
C LYS A 227 35.86 5.39 15.38
N GLU A 228 35.58 4.09 15.42
CA GLU A 228 36.53 3.05 14.98
C GLU A 228 36.72 3.03 13.46
N LEU A 229 35.66 3.32 12.70
CA LEU A 229 35.68 3.32 11.24
C LEU A 229 36.07 4.67 10.63
N GLY A 230 36.22 5.71 11.45
CA GLY A 230 36.43 7.09 10.98
C GLY A 230 35.24 7.61 10.16
N ALA A 231 34.02 7.23 10.54
CA ALA A 231 32.79 7.75 9.94
C ALA A 231 32.38 9.07 10.61
N SER A 232 31.70 9.92 9.86
CA SER A 232 31.22 11.22 10.35
C SER A 232 29.97 11.06 11.21
N ASP A 233 29.83 11.90 12.23
CA ASP A 233 28.54 12.15 12.89
C ASP A 233 27.72 13.10 12.01
N LEU A 234 26.56 12.63 11.57
CA LEU A 234 25.67 13.38 10.67
C LEU A 234 24.51 14.05 11.43
N GLY A 235 24.50 13.95 12.76
CA GLY A 235 23.44 14.44 13.63
C GLY A 235 22.28 13.44 13.79
N GLY A 236 21.43 13.67 14.79
CA GLY A 236 20.22 12.86 15.00
C GLY A 236 20.47 11.38 15.32
N GLY A 237 21.68 11.02 15.77
CA GLY A 237 22.07 9.62 16.02
C GLY A 237 22.41 8.83 14.76
N VAL A 238 22.61 9.51 13.63
CA VAL A 238 23.01 8.94 12.35
C VAL A 238 24.49 9.22 12.10
N TYR A 239 25.23 8.18 11.69
CA TYR A 239 26.64 8.24 11.38
C TYR A 239 26.88 7.69 9.98
N GLY A 240 27.98 8.06 9.32
CA GLY A 240 28.27 7.49 8.01
C GLY A 240 29.22 8.29 7.15
N TRP A 241 29.14 8.02 5.85
CA TRP A 241 29.88 8.69 4.81
C TRP A 241 28.90 9.29 3.82
N LYS A 242 29.08 10.58 3.55
CA LYS A 242 28.29 11.30 2.56
C LYS A 242 29.00 11.40 1.22
N ASP A 243 28.24 11.63 0.16
CA ASP A 243 28.75 11.98 -1.17
C ASP A 243 29.77 10.93 -1.71
N LEU A 244 29.57 9.65 -1.41
CA LEU A 244 30.41 8.59 -1.95
C LEU A 244 30.09 8.37 -3.44
N PRO A 245 31.09 8.16 -4.30
CA PRO A 245 30.85 7.63 -5.64
C PRO A 245 30.04 6.32 -5.54
N MET A 246 28.92 6.25 -6.26
CA MET A 246 27.94 5.16 -6.11
C MET A 246 28.56 3.77 -6.32
N ASP A 247 29.49 3.65 -7.26
CA ASP A 247 30.23 2.43 -7.59
C ASP A 247 31.26 2.02 -6.51
N ARG A 248 31.61 2.93 -5.60
CA ARG A 248 32.57 2.73 -4.51
C ARG A 248 31.94 2.58 -3.13
N VAL A 249 30.61 2.69 -3.01
CA VAL A 249 29.90 2.50 -1.74
C VAL A 249 30.21 1.13 -1.12
N GLY A 250 30.38 0.09 -1.95
CA GLY A 250 30.74 -1.26 -1.52
C GLY A 250 32.04 -1.33 -0.70
N GLU A 251 32.98 -0.40 -0.91
CA GLU A 251 34.23 -0.32 -0.15
C GLU A 251 34.00 0.01 1.33
N LYS A 252 32.88 0.66 1.66
CA LYS A 252 32.43 0.94 3.03
C LYS A 252 31.38 -0.05 3.50
N ALA A 253 30.44 -0.41 2.63
CA ALA A 253 29.29 -1.23 2.98
C ALA A 253 29.64 -2.68 3.30
N THR A 254 30.45 -3.34 2.48
CA THR A 254 30.76 -4.76 2.65
C THR A 254 31.49 -5.03 3.98
N PRO A 255 32.59 -4.32 4.31
CA PRO A 255 33.28 -4.57 5.58
C PRO A 255 32.44 -4.23 6.81
N LEU A 256 31.56 -3.22 6.71
CA LEU A 256 30.64 -2.87 7.79
C LEU A 256 29.66 -4.02 8.03
N GLN A 257 28.95 -4.48 6.99
CA GLN A 257 27.95 -5.53 7.11
C GLN A 257 28.52 -6.84 7.66
N GLU A 258 29.67 -7.29 7.15
CA GLU A 258 30.37 -8.47 7.65
C GLU A 258 30.68 -8.36 9.16
N ARG A 259 31.08 -7.16 9.60
CA ARG A 259 31.37 -6.89 11.00
C ARG A 259 30.12 -6.91 11.87
N LEU A 260 29.03 -6.30 11.39
CA LEU A 260 27.74 -6.31 12.11
C LEU A 260 27.25 -7.74 12.37
N GLU A 261 27.31 -8.59 11.35
CA GLU A 261 26.93 -10.00 11.45
C GLU A 261 27.83 -10.77 12.41
N LYS A 262 29.16 -10.62 12.25
CA LYS A 262 30.15 -11.34 13.08
C LYS A 262 30.08 -10.96 14.56
N GLU A 263 29.88 -9.67 14.86
CA GLU A 263 29.92 -9.14 16.23
C GLU A 263 28.53 -9.03 16.87
N GLY A 264 27.45 -9.26 16.13
CA GLY A 264 26.07 -9.15 16.64
C GLY A 264 25.70 -7.73 17.09
N LEU A 265 26.22 -6.72 16.41
CA LEU A 265 26.05 -5.32 16.79
C LEU A 265 24.63 -4.82 16.47
N ALA A 266 24.05 -4.04 17.39
CA ALA A 266 22.74 -3.43 17.21
C ALA A 266 22.85 -2.14 16.39
N VAL A 267 23.10 -2.30 15.09
CA VAL A 267 23.24 -1.22 14.10
C VAL A 267 22.36 -1.50 12.88
N GLY A 268 21.55 -0.53 12.50
CA GLY A 268 20.87 -0.47 11.20
C GLY A 268 21.71 0.29 10.18
N VAL A 269 21.63 -0.10 8.90
CA VAL A 269 22.35 0.54 7.80
C VAL A 269 21.36 0.98 6.72
N ASP A 270 21.59 2.17 6.16
CA ASP A 270 20.82 2.72 5.06
C ASP A 270 21.76 3.09 3.91
N TYR A 271 21.38 2.66 2.72
CA TYR A 271 21.98 3.10 1.46
C TYR A 271 21.07 4.15 0.81
N ARG A 272 21.59 5.37 0.62
CA ARG A 272 20.82 6.57 0.26
C ARG A 272 21.40 7.22 -1.01
N PRO A 273 21.12 6.67 -2.20
CA PRO A 273 21.57 7.28 -3.46
C PRO A 273 20.89 8.63 -3.68
N HIS A 274 21.61 9.58 -4.28
CA HIS A 274 21.12 10.95 -4.54
C HIS A 274 20.11 11.00 -5.70
N CYS A 275 19.02 10.27 -5.56
CA CYS A 275 17.91 10.16 -6.49
C CYS A 275 16.67 10.91 -5.96
N ASN A 276 15.65 11.07 -6.80
CA ASN A 276 14.45 11.82 -6.41
C ASN A 276 13.70 11.15 -5.24
N LEU A 277 13.61 9.81 -5.20
CA LEU A 277 12.98 9.10 -4.08
C LEU A 277 13.66 9.42 -2.75
N GLU A 278 14.99 9.41 -2.70
CA GLU A 278 15.70 9.66 -1.43
C GLU A 278 15.60 11.14 -1.02
N LYS A 279 15.63 12.06 -1.99
CA LYS A 279 15.34 13.49 -1.74
C LYS A 279 13.93 13.67 -1.15
N LEU A 280 12.94 12.96 -1.69
CA LEU A 280 11.58 12.96 -1.15
C LEU A 280 11.54 12.41 0.28
N ASN A 281 12.14 11.24 0.51
CA ASN A 281 12.19 10.59 1.82
C ASN A 281 12.93 11.42 2.87
N ALA A 282 13.97 12.15 2.48
CA ALA A 282 14.64 13.10 3.36
C ALA A 282 13.68 14.21 3.83
N GLY A 283 12.96 14.83 2.90
CA GLY A 283 11.95 15.83 3.25
C GLY A 283 10.82 15.27 4.11
N LEU A 284 10.36 14.04 3.83
CA LEU A 284 9.32 13.37 4.63
C LEU A 284 9.76 13.19 6.09
N ARG A 285 11.00 12.77 6.33
CA ARG A 285 11.56 12.59 7.68
C ARG A 285 11.72 13.89 8.46
N GLU A 286 11.93 15.01 7.78
CA GLU A 286 12.07 16.34 8.39
C GLU A 286 10.72 17.01 8.67
N SER A 287 9.63 16.48 8.09
CA SER A 287 8.30 17.05 8.13
C SER A 287 7.45 16.44 9.25
N GLU A 288 6.93 17.27 10.16
CA GLU A 288 5.98 16.83 11.19
C GLU A 288 4.71 16.23 10.57
N GLU A 289 4.33 16.69 9.38
CA GLU A 289 3.14 16.21 8.68
C GLU A 289 3.40 15.03 7.75
N ASP A 290 4.64 14.52 7.71
CA ASP A 290 5.03 13.39 6.86
C ASP A 290 4.72 13.71 5.38
N THR A 291 5.15 14.90 4.94
CA THR A 291 5.01 15.39 3.57
C THR A 291 6.24 16.15 3.07
N ALA A 292 6.53 16.03 1.78
CA ALA A 292 7.60 16.74 1.10
C ALA A 292 7.22 17.09 -0.35
N SER A 293 7.83 18.15 -0.88
CA SER A 293 7.69 18.53 -2.29
C SER A 293 9.01 18.41 -3.03
N LEU A 294 8.93 18.06 -4.31
CA LEU A 294 10.05 18.10 -5.25
C LEU A 294 9.67 18.93 -6.48
N VAL A 295 10.66 19.29 -7.28
CA VAL A 295 10.46 19.85 -8.62
C VAL A 295 10.98 18.85 -9.64
N LEU A 296 10.11 18.37 -10.52
CA LEU A 296 10.43 17.46 -11.61
C LEU A 296 10.08 18.14 -12.93
N ASP A 297 11.05 18.28 -13.84
CA ASP A 297 10.84 18.94 -15.14
C ASP A 297 10.23 20.35 -15.02
N GLY A 298 10.55 21.07 -13.94
CA GLY A 298 10.01 22.41 -13.66
C GLY A 298 8.61 22.43 -13.01
N ALA A 299 7.98 21.27 -12.76
CA ALA A 299 6.68 21.16 -12.10
C ALA A 299 6.82 20.69 -10.65
N ARG A 300 6.05 21.27 -9.74
CA ARG A 300 5.99 20.81 -8.34
C ARG A 300 5.23 19.48 -8.24
N VAL A 301 5.76 18.56 -7.46
CA VAL A 301 5.13 17.29 -7.09
C VAL A 301 5.15 17.14 -5.57
N VAL A 302 4.16 16.45 -5.01
CA VAL A 302 4.00 16.29 -3.55
C VAL A 302 3.99 14.81 -3.21
N GLY A 303 4.86 14.41 -2.28
CA GLY A 303 4.81 13.11 -1.63
C GLY A 303 4.36 13.23 -0.18
N CYS A 304 3.67 12.22 0.31
CA CYS A 304 3.26 12.14 1.72
C CYS A 304 3.05 10.70 2.17
N GLY A 305 3.25 10.43 3.45
CA GLY A 305 2.81 9.18 4.05
C GLY A 305 1.29 9.08 4.12
N ASN A 306 0.75 7.92 3.78
CA ASN A 306 -0.69 7.69 3.82
C ASN A 306 -1.20 7.45 5.25
N ARG A 307 -0.31 7.18 6.22
CA ARG A 307 -0.62 6.87 7.64
C ARG A 307 -1.58 5.69 7.84
N TRP A 308 -1.68 4.77 6.88
CA TRP A 308 -2.41 3.50 6.95
C TRP A 308 -1.56 2.28 6.56
N GLY A 309 -0.37 2.49 6.00
CA GLY A 309 0.52 1.42 5.52
C GLY A 309 0.12 0.96 4.12
N ASP A 310 0.40 -0.31 3.83
CA ASP A 310 0.31 -0.83 2.46
C ASP A 310 -1.11 -1.25 2.07
N GLY A 311 -1.31 -1.47 0.78
CA GLY A 311 -2.55 -1.96 0.19
C GLY A 311 -3.07 -1.08 -0.93
N ILE A 312 -4.37 -1.21 -1.21
CA ILE A 312 -5.02 -0.53 -2.33
C ILE A 312 -5.99 0.50 -1.78
N PHE A 313 -5.89 1.73 -2.28
CA PHE A 313 -6.69 2.86 -1.78
C PHE A 313 -7.53 3.44 -2.90
N THR A 314 -8.86 3.38 -2.74
CA THR A 314 -9.82 3.91 -3.70
C THR A 314 -9.52 5.37 -4.02
N VAL A 315 -9.57 5.71 -5.30
CA VAL A 315 -9.44 7.09 -5.77
C VAL A 315 -10.74 7.49 -6.43
N SER A 316 -11.26 8.65 -6.06
CA SER A 316 -12.45 9.23 -6.63
C SER A 316 -12.20 10.63 -7.17
N ARG A 317 -12.98 11.03 -8.17
CA ARG A 317 -13.12 12.44 -8.56
C ARG A 317 -14.54 12.91 -8.26
N HIS A 318 -14.65 14.11 -7.73
CA HIS A 318 -15.91 14.77 -7.46
C HIS A 318 -16.15 15.83 -8.53
N LEU A 319 -17.38 15.85 -9.05
CA LEU A 319 -17.78 16.63 -10.19
C LEU A 319 -18.86 17.64 -9.80
N ASP A 320 -18.80 18.84 -10.36
CA ASP A 320 -19.88 19.82 -10.26
C ASP A 320 -21.07 19.47 -11.16
N ALA A 321 -22.12 20.29 -11.12
CA ALA A 321 -23.31 20.11 -11.94
C ALA A 321 -23.06 20.20 -13.46
N LYS A 322 -21.90 20.70 -13.89
CA LYS A 322 -21.47 20.78 -15.29
C LYS A 322 -20.54 19.62 -15.67
N GLY A 323 -20.30 18.67 -14.77
CA GLY A 323 -19.40 17.54 -15.00
C GLY A 323 -17.91 17.88 -14.88
N ARG A 324 -17.55 19.04 -14.32
CA ARG A 324 -16.14 19.44 -14.14
C ARG A 324 -15.60 18.94 -12.82
N THR A 325 -14.36 18.45 -12.81
CA THR A 325 -13.70 18.01 -11.58
C THR A 325 -13.46 19.19 -10.63
N VAL A 326 -13.97 19.08 -9.40
CA VAL A 326 -13.75 20.05 -8.31
C VAL A 326 -12.81 19.52 -7.24
N ARG A 327 -12.65 18.20 -7.15
CA ARG A 327 -11.77 17.54 -6.19
C ARG A 327 -11.40 16.13 -6.66
N VAL A 328 -10.17 15.73 -6.42
CA VAL A 328 -9.74 14.32 -6.48
C VAL A 328 -9.46 13.87 -5.05
N ARG A 329 -9.87 12.67 -4.68
CA ARG A 329 -9.72 12.15 -3.32
C ARG A 329 -9.14 10.74 -3.33
N VAL A 330 -8.16 10.52 -2.47
CA VAL A 330 -7.71 9.18 -2.07
C VAL A 330 -8.37 8.85 -0.73
N GLU A 331 -9.21 7.82 -0.72
CA GLU A 331 -9.89 7.34 0.49
C GLU A 331 -8.93 6.45 1.30
N LEU A 332 -8.71 6.80 2.57
CA LEU A 332 -7.68 6.17 3.40
C LEU A 332 -8.29 5.50 4.64
N GLY A 333 -9.04 6.25 5.43
CA GLY A 333 -9.58 5.82 6.72
C GLY A 333 -11.01 5.30 6.67
N THR A 334 -11.36 4.52 5.63
CA THR A 334 -12.70 3.95 5.50
C THR A 334 -13.02 2.99 6.65
N GLU A 335 -14.31 2.70 6.88
CA GLU A 335 -14.72 1.74 7.91
C GLU A 335 -14.16 0.34 7.65
N GLU A 336 -14.07 -0.06 6.38
CA GLU A 336 -13.47 -1.33 5.96
C GLU A 336 -11.98 -1.36 6.34
N ARG A 337 -11.25 -0.26 6.11
CA ARG A 337 -9.83 -0.17 6.46
C ARG A 337 -9.62 -0.18 7.98
N GLN A 338 -10.48 0.52 8.72
CA GLN A 338 -10.49 0.49 10.18
C GLN A 338 -10.76 -0.92 10.70
N LYS A 339 -11.77 -1.61 10.16
CA LYS A 339 -12.09 -3.01 10.51
C LYS A 339 -10.92 -3.95 10.21
N LEU A 340 -10.30 -3.81 9.04
CA LEU A 340 -9.11 -4.58 8.68
C LEU A 340 -7.99 -4.39 9.71
N LEU A 341 -7.67 -3.15 10.08
CA LEU A 341 -6.63 -2.88 11.07
C LEU A 341 -6.99 -3.41 12.46
N ARG A 342 -8.25 -3.31 12.89
CA ARG A 342 -8.72 -3.93 14.15
C ARG A 342 -8.50 -5.44 14.12
N GLY A 343 -8.89 -6.10 13.03
CA GLY A 343 -8.68 -7.54 12.84
C GLY A 343 -7.21 -7.93 12.84
N ILE A 344 -6.33 -7.15 12.21
CA ILE A 344 -4.87 -7.40 12.24
C ILE A 344 -4.34 -7.28 13.68
N ARG A 345 -4.69 -6.19 14.39
CA ARG A 345 -4.27 -6.00 15.79
C ARG A 345 -4.79 -7.11 16.68
N LEU A 346 -6.06 -7.51 16.53
CA LEU A 346 -6.66 -8.59 17.30
C LEU A 346 -5.89 -9.91 17.11
N ARG A 347 -5.54 -10.26 15.86
CA ARG A 347 -4.76 -11.48 15.57
C ARG A 347 -3.34 -11.46 16.17
N GLN A 348 -2.81 -10.29 16.47
CA GLN A 348 -1.50 -10.14 17.15
C GLN A 348 -1.59 -10.27 18.67
N ARG A 349 -2.80 -10.23 19.25
CA ARG A 349 -3.03 -10.45 20.68
C ARG A 349 -2.96 -11.92 21.06
N LYS A 350 -3.02 -12.18 22.37
CA LYS A 350 -2.95 -13.50 22.97
C LYS A 350 -4.31 -13.96 23.47
N ALA A 351 -4.49 -15.26 23.56
CA ALA A 351 -5.69 -15.91 24.08
C ALA A 351 -5.32 -16.94 25.14
N LEU A 352 -6.26 -17.22 26.04
CA LEU A 352 -6.17 -18.35 26.97
C LEU A 352 -6.63 -19.62 26.27
N VAL A 353 -5.87 -20.69 26.48
CA VAL A 353 -6.15 -21.99 25.87
C VAL A 353 -5.84 -23.07 26.89
N THR A 354 -6.71 -24.05 27.03
CA THR A 354 -6.50 -25.17 27.95
C THR A 354 -5.40 -26.11 27.43
N ARG A 355 -4.67 -26.74 28.35
CA ARG A 355 -3.58 -27.66 27.97
C ARG A 355 -4.06 -28.89 27.21
N PHE A 356 -5.33 -29.27 27.33
CA PHE A 356 -5.93 -30.29 26.47
C PHE A 356 -5.74 -29.97 24.98
N ILE A 357 -5.89 -28.71 24.58
CA ILE A 357 -5.69 -28.30 23.19
C ILE A 357 -4.21 -28.25 22.83
N THR A 358 -3.37 -27.61 23.67
CA THR A 358 -1.98 -27.32 23.32
C THR A 358 -1.02 -28.50 23.50
N GLU A 359 -1.25 -29.36 24.50
CA GLU A 359 -0.37 -30.48 24.83
C GLU A 359 -0.96 -31.82 24.36
N ASN A 360 -2.26 -32.06 24.60
CA ASN A 360 -2.89 -33.33 24.25
C ASN A 360 -3.40 -33.39 22.80
N GLY A 361 -3.39 -32.26 22.10
CA GLY A 361 -3.79 -32.20 20.70
C GLY A 361 -5.30 -32.20 20.45
N GLU A 362 -6.12 -32.00 21.49
CA GLU A 362 -7.58 -31.95 21.35
C GLU A 362 -8.03 -30.78 20.45
N PRO A 363 -9.13 -30.93 19.69
CA PRO A 363 -9.70 -29.85 18.91
C PRO A 363 -10.35 -28.80 19.81
N ILE A 364 -10.41 -27.56 19.31
CA ILE A 364 -11.15 -26.48 19.94
C ILE A 364 -12.63 -26.73 19.72
N ARG A 365 -13.38 -26.95 20.80
CA ARG A 365 -14.83 -27.22 20.74
C ARG A 365 -15.66 -26.06 21.27
N PHE A 366 -15.11 -25.23 22.15
CA PHE A 366 -15.78 -24.05 22.68
C PHE A 366 -14.86 -22.83 22.64
N ALA A 367 -15.46 -21.66 22.40
CA ALA A 367 -14.80 -20.37 22.37
C ALA A 367 -15.65 -19.34 23.12
N GLU A 368 -15.06 -18.72 24.13
CA GLU A 368 -15.73 -17.73 24.97
C GLU A 368 -14.95 -16.42 24.95
N ARG A 369 -15.67 -15.28 24.86
CA ARG A 369 -15.05 -13.96 24.87
C ARG A 369 -15.40 -13.20 26.13
N SER A 370 -14.40 -12.90 26.95
CA SER A 370 -14.48 -12.07 28.14
C SER A 370 -13.88 -10.68 27.91
N GLU A 371 -14.04 -9.77 28.89
CA GLU A 371 -13.32 -8.50 28.87
C GLU A 371 -11.80 -8.76 28.92
N PRO A 372 -11.01 -8.18 27.99
CA PRO A 372 -9.56 -8.31 28.03
C PRO A 372 -8.97 -7.80 29.34
N ALA A 373 -8.12 -8.60 29.98
CA ALA A 373 -7.45 -8.20 31.23
C ALA A 373 -6.30 -7.19 30.99
N ALA A 374 -5.76 -7.14 29.77
CA ALA A 374 -4.66 -6.26 29.37
C ALA A 374 -4.73 -5.94 27.86
N GLU A 375 -3.86 -5.05 27.37
CA GLU A 375 -3.86 -4.64 25.95
C GLU A 375 -3.49 -5.80 25.00
N GLU A 376 -2.57 -6.66 25.42
CA GLU A 376 -2.15 -7.85 24.69
C GLU A 376 -3.14 -9.00 24.79
N ASP A 377 -4.15 -8.91 25.67
CA ASP A 377 -5.20 -9.90 25.82
C ASP A 377 -6.30 -9.66 24.78
N SER A 378 -6.68 -10.72 24.07
CA SER A 378 -7.78 -10.69 23.12
C SER A 378 -9.16 -10.84 23.78
N GLY A 379 -9.17 -11.33 25.03
CA GLY A 379 -10.37 -11.73 25.77
C GLY A 379 -10.88 -13.13 25.40
N TRP A 380 -10.23 -13.83 24.46
CA TRP A 380 -10.65 -15.17 24.05
C TRP A 380 -10.11 -16.26 24.98
N LEU A 381 -11.00 -17.16 25.39
CA LEU A 381 -10.72 -18.46 25.99
C LEU A 381 -11.18 -19.56 25.03
N PHE A 382 -10.31 -20.54 24.79
CA PHE A 382 -10.61 -21.71 23.98
C PHE A 382 -10.46 -22.99 24.80
N THR A 383 -11.46 -23.86 24.75
CA THR A 383 -11.50 -25.13 25.50
C THR A 383 -11.88 -26.31 24.61
N SER A 384 -11.51 -27.51 25.05
CA SER A 384 -11.79 -28.75 24.33
C SER A 384 -13.16 -29.34 24.67
N GLY A 385 -13.80 -28.91 25.77
CA GLY A 385 -15.02 -29.50 26.30
C GLY A 385 -14.79 -30.76 27.15
N LEU A 386 -13.53 -31.14 27.40
CA LEU A 386 -13.14 -32.23 28.31
C LEU A 386 -12.76 -31.72 29.70
N GLU A 387 -12.66 -30.40 29.85
CA GLU A 387 -12.32 -29.74 31.10
C GLU A 387 -13.46 -29.89 32.12
N THR A 388 -13.16 -30.41 33.30
CA THR A 388 -14.10 -30.39 34.44
C THR A 388 -14.04 -29.05 35.16
N GLU A 389 -15.01 -28.77 36.03
CA GLU A 389 -15.02 -27.56 36.85
C GLU A 389 -13.76 -27.48 37.71
N GLU A 390 -13.36 -28.57 38.38
CA GLU A 390 -12.13 -28.62 39.17
C GLU A 390 -10.87 -28.42 38.33
N TYR A 391 -10.87 -28.84 37.05
CA TYR A 391 -9.75 -28.62 36.14
C TYR A 391 -9.60 -27.12 35.81
N MET A 392 -10.72 -26.42 35.59
CA MET A 392 -10.72 -25.00 35.24
C MET A 392 -10.35 -24.08 36.40
N GLU A 393 -10.51 -24.53 37.65
CA GLU A 393 -10.09 -23.78 38.84
C GLU A 393 -8.55 -23.70 38.99
N GLU A 394 -7.80 -24.66 38.45
CA GLU A 394 -6.34 -24.68 38.51
C GLU A 394 -5.74 -23.83 37.38
N SER A 395 -5.26 -22.64 37.73
CA SER A 395 -4.64 -21.69 36.79
C SER A 395 -3.50 -22.29 35.94
N GLY A 396 -2.79 -23.29 36.48
CA GLY A 396 -1.74 -24.00 35.76
C GLY A 396 -2.22 -24.75 34.53
N ASN A 397 -3.52 -25.04 34.40
CA ASN A 397 -4.11 -25.82 33.32
C ASN A 397 -4.44 -25.02 32.05
N ALA A 398 -4.29 -23.70 32.09
CA ALA A 398 -4.39 -22.84 30.92
C ALA A 398 -3.01 -22.27 30.55
N VAL A 399 -2.83 -21.98 29.27
CA VAL A 399 -1.64 -21.33 28.72
C VAL A 399 -2.05 -20.15 27.86
N ILE A 400 -1.20 -19.12 27.87
CA ILE A 400 -1.38 -17.94 27.03
C ILE A 400 -0.64 -18.19 25.72
N VAL A 401 -1.36 -18.16 24.61
CA VAL A 401 -0.78 -18.35 23.27
C VAL A 401 -1.14 -17.19 22.35
N PRO A 402 -0.30 -16.85 21.35
CA PRO A 402 -0.68 -15.89 20.33
C PRO A 402 -1.91 -16.38 19.55
N LEU A 403 -2.92 -15.52 19.37
CA LEU A 403 -4.15 -15.88 18.66
C LEU A 403 -3.88 -16.33 17.22
N ARG A 404 -2.91 -15.69 16.55
CA ARG A 404 -2.42 -16.13 15.23
C ARG A 404 -1.98 -17.60 15.17
N SER A 405 -1.46 -18.14 16.26
CA SER A 405 -0.97 -19.53 16.30
C SER A 405 -2.14 -20.51 16.28
N LEU A 406 -3.27 -20.14 16.88
CA LEU A 406 -4.51 -20.93 16.84
C LEU A 406 -5.14 -20.90 15.45
N LEU A 407 -5.18 -19.73 14.79
CA LEU A 407 -5.64 -19.60 13.40
C LEU A 407 -4.84 -20.45 12.41
N GLY A 408 -3.54 -20.65 12.66
CA GLY A 408 -2.71 -21.54 11.85
C GLY A 408 -3.10 -23.02 11.97
N ARG A 409 -3.70 -23.42 13.09
CA ARG A 409 -4.16 -24.80 13.37
C ARG A 409 -5.63 -25.01 13.03
N ASP A 410 -6.45 -23.96 13.17
CA ASP A 410 -7.90 -24.01 13.08
C ASP A 410 -8.41 -22.73 12.39
N LYS A 411 -8.69 -22.82 11.08
CA LYS A 411 -9.01 -21.65 10.25
C LYS A 411 -10.43 -21.16 10.47
N GLU A 412 -11.31 -22.04 10.92
CA GLU A 412 -12.72 -21.82 11.19
C GLU A 412 -12.93 -20.76 12.29
N LEU A 413 -11.95 -20.59 13.18
CA LEU A 413 -11.94 -19.54 14.19
C LEU A 413 -12.02 -18.12 13.62
N ASP A 414 -11.51 -17.88 12.40
CA ASP A 414 -11.48 -16.53 11.81
C ASP A 414 -12.91 -15.93 11.69
N ALA A 415 -13.92 -16.78 11.51
CA ALA A 415 -15.31 -16.37 11.40
C ALA A 415 -15.90 -15.77 12.69
N ILE A 416 -15.33 -16.09 13.87
CA ILE A 416 -15.89 -15.68 15.16
C ILE A 416 -15.05 -14.62 15.88
N LEU A 417 -13.81 -14.35 15.45
CA LEU A 417 -12.88 -13.51 16.23
C LEU A 417 -13.39 -12.08 16.51
N ASP A 418 -14.16 -11.51 15.58
CA ASP A 418 -14.72 -10.16 15.71
C ASP A 418 -15.99 -10.10 16.60
N ALA A 419 -16.46 -11.23 17.14
CA ALA A 419 -17.64 -11.29 17.99
C ALA A 419 -17.46 -10.45 19.28
N PRO A 420 -18.52 -9.81 19.81
CA PRO A 420 -18.39 -8.92 20.97
C PRO A 420 -17.99 -9.67 22.25
N VAL A 421 -17.56 -8.92 23.27
CA VAL A 421 -17.41 -9.46 24.63
C VAL A 421 -18.75 -10.04 25.11
N GLY A 422 -18.70 -11.18 25.78
CA GLY A 422 -19.84 -11.99 26.21
C GLY A 422 -20.26 -13.05 25.18
N ALA A 423 -19.64 -13.09 24.00
CA ALA A 423 -19.96 -14.10 23.00
C ALA A 423 -19.45 -15.49 23.41
N VAL A 424 -20.29 -16.50 23.22
CA VAL A 424 -20.00 -17.91 23.46
C VAL A 424 -20.31 -18.68 22.19
N PHE A 425 -19.41 -19.56 21.77
CA PHE A 425 -19.56 -20.39 20.60
C PHE A 425 -19.21 -21.83 20.89
N ARG A 426 -19.96 -22.74 20.27
CA ARG A 426 -19.63 -24.16 20.21
C ARG A 426 -19.35 -24.58 18.78
N ARG A 427 -18.42 -25.51 18.61
CA ARG A 427 -18.11 -26.12 17.32
C ARG A 427 -19.25 -27.03 16.85
N GLU A 428 -19.66 -26.85 15.61
CA GLU A 428 -20.57 -27.71 14.86
C GLU A 428 -20.01 -27.99 13.46
N GLY A 429 -19.68 -29.25 13.20
CA GLY A 429 -19.01 -29.65 11.96
C GLY A 429 -17.69 -28.87 11.77
N ASN A 430 -17.58 -28.22 10.60
CA ASN A 430 -16.43 -27.39 10.25
C ASN A 430 -16.70 -25.89 10.52
N GLY A 431 -17.43 -25.57 11.57
CA GLY A 431 -17.74 -24.19 11.93
C GLY A 431 -18.06 -24.02 13.41
N PHE A 432 -18.33 -22.77 13.79
CA PHE A 432 -18.75 -22.40 15.14
C PHE A 432 -20.13 -21.75 15.07
N VAL A 433 -21.01 -22.14 15.97
CA VAL A 433 -22.35 -21.56 16.14
C VAL A 433 -22.44 -20.87 17.50
N PRO A 434 -23.16 -19.74 17.61
CA PRO A 434 -23.43 -19.12 18.91
C PRO A 434 -24.18 -20.09 19.83
N GLU A 435 -23.84 -20.08 21.11
CA GLU A 435 -24.54 -20.84 22.16
C GLU A 435 -25.70 -20.07 22.80
#